data_AF-A0A6M5Z4C6-F1
#
_entry.id   AF-A0A6M5Z4C6-F1
#
_cell.length_a   1.000
_cell.length_b   1.000
_cell.length_c   1.000
_cell.angle_alpha   90.00
_cell.angle_beta   90.00
_cell.angle_gamma   90.00
#
_symmetry.space_group_name_H-M   'P 1'
#
loop_
_entity.id
_entity.type
_entity.pdbx_description
1 polymer ?
#
loop_
_entity_poly.entity_id
_entity_poly.type
_entity_poly.pdbx_seq_one_letter_code
_entity_poly.pdbx_strand_id
1 'polypeptide(L)'
;MPRTRFITWTLLAVGGFALLPAAASGQAPLPKKPDTARIIELRELPRGGIQKAELKEAREHFAKLAKYYADTIAHPDVWKASQDFKIETPGALRPPTIDGPEGLLRDLDRYLLEFVPGTKTPNLEPLDYIREFGAALDAALKNLIETHPEPIVQINAARVLAHVARTGAPAHYTTITALLSNANTPTGVRNYLFHAAGAVLSAYDPNDPVLRKHSGDPAAVGALIKVLDDAITTPSMLLTGLPADAKVDDIAQDQLLVIGYVRRQAVKALAQCKFASFPGPGGKTIYPAFTLTRVARGDSALAPLPGPAEAAEAIIGICGMAPVFEQNKGGFAAVKGYNPDVAVEAILAGLITFAKPRAGDAFNRSLPWRTYALRIAGGMRDWRPLFDPDFNPNQPNRFAPQLVPASVEELLKEVVPKVLAPMDKVDANGKPDIAAKVDIEGLQRRLVELRARPNRKTELFTGVPQTRIDFAELKK
;
A
#
# COMPACT_ATOMS: atom_id res chain seq x y z
N MET A 1 50.87 -46.99 19.16
CA MET A 1 50.91 -47.23 17.69
C MET A 1 50.95 -45.88 16.99
N PRO A 2 52.10 -45.46 16.42
CA PRO A 2 52.25 -44.17 15.77
C PRO A 2 51.84 -44.27 14.29
N ARG A 3 51.03 -43.31 13.82
CA ARG A 3 50.58 -43.21 12.43
C ARG A 3 51.63 -42.51 11.57
N THR A 4 51.98 -43.17 10.48
CA THR A 4 52.93 -42.80 9.43
C THR A 4 52.49 -41.54 8.69
N ARG A 5 53.44 -40.63 8.46
CA ARG A 5 53.28 -39.41 7.66
C ARG A 5 53.33 -39.77 6.16
N PHE A 6 52.32 -39.35 5.40
CA PHE A 6 52.40 -39.27 3.94
C PHE A 6 52.73 -37.82 3.56
N ILE A 7 53.86 -37.66 2.85
CA ILE A 7 54.28 -36.41 2.22
C ILE A 7 53.85 -36.50 0.76
N THR A 8 52.81 -35.77 0.37
CA THR A 8 52.42 -35.61 -1.03
C THR A 8 53.07 -34.34 -1.57
N TRP A 9 53.89 -34.50 -2.61
CA TRP A 9 54.52 -33.42 -3.35
C TRP A 9 53.49 -32.69 -4.20
N THR A 10 53.24 -31.41 -3.93
CA THR A 10 52.48 -30.53 -4.82
C THR A 10 53.43 -29.84 -5.78
N LEU A 11 53.33 -30.20 -7.07
CA LEU A 11 54.00 -29.54 -8.18
C LEU A 11 53.46 -28.10 -8.33
N LEU A 12 54.33 -27.11 -8.05
CA LEU A 12 54.10 -25.69 -8.34
C LEU A 12 54.38 -25.44 -9.83
N ALA A 13 53.33 -25.42 -10.65
CA ALA A 13 53.41 -24.87 -12.00
C ALA A 13 53.36 -23.34 -11.89
N VAL A 14 54.52 -22.69 -11.99
CA VAL A 14 54.66 -21.23 -12.12
C VAL A 14 54.26 -20.86 -13.55
N GLY A 15 52.95 -20.71 -13.78
CA GLY A 15 52.41 -20.07 -14.97
C GLY A 15 52.44 -18.55 -14.78
N GLY A 16 53.41 -17.89 -15.41
CA GLY A 16 53.46 -16.44 -15.49
C GLY A 16 52.28 -15.90 -16.30
N PHE A 17 51.17 -15.58 -15.62
CA PHE A 17 50.11 -14.77 -16.21
C PHE A 17 50.57 -13.32 -16.24
N ALA A 18 50.90 -12.84 -17.44
CA ALA A 18 50.96 -11.42 -17.71
C ALA A 18 49.56 -10.84 -17.42
N LEU A 19 49.42 -10.12 -16.30
CA LEU A 19 48.27 -9.27 -16.03
C LEU A 19 48.30 -8.11 -17.02
N LEU A 20 47.75 -8.33 -18.22
CA LEU A 20 47.40 -7.23 -19.10
C LEU A 20 46.40 -6.36 -18.32
N PRO A 21 46.64 -5.05 -18.16
CA PRO A 21 45.65 -4.16 -17.57
C PRO A 21 44.39 -4.29 -18.41
N ALA A 22 43.30 -4.75 -17.79
CA ALA A 22 41.99 -4.75 -18.44
C ALA A 22 41.74 -3.32 -18.91
N ALA A 23 41.60 -3.15 -20.23
CA ALA A 23 41.20 -1.87 -20.80
C ALA A 23 39.99 -1.39 -20.01
N ALA A 24 40.07 -0.20 -19.44
CA ALA A 24 38.94 0.41 -18.75
C ALA A 24 37.77 0.39 -19.73
N SER A 25 36.81 -0.51 -19.51
CA SER A 25 35.63 -0.61 -20.35
C SER A 25 34.95 0.75 -20.25
N GLY A 26 35.02 1.54 -21.32
CA GLY A 26 34.42 2.86 -21.36
C GLY A 26 32.97 2.73 -20.94
N GLN A 27 32.63 3.35 -19.82
CA GLN A 27 31.29 3.28 -19.27
C GLN A 27 30.34 3.88 -20.31
N ALA A 28 29.25 3.18 -20.63
CA ALA A 28 28.30 3.66 -21.61
C ALA A 28 27.79 5.06 -21.20
N PRO A 29 27.56 5.98 -22.15
CA PRO A 29 27.00 7.28 -21.81
C PRO A 29 25.58 7.12 -21.26
N LEU A 30 25.17 8.04 -20.39
CA LEU A 30 23.80 8.11 -19.89
C LEU A 30 22.79 8.11 -21.05
N PRO A 31 21.66 7.40 -20.92
CA PRO A 31 20.60 7.42 -21.93
C PRO A 31 20.16 8.85 -22.24
N LYS A 32 19.99 9.16 -23.53
CA LYS A 32 19.45 10.45 -23.94
C LYS A 32 17.94 10.43 -23.82
N LYS A 33 17.38 11.45 -23.16
CA LYS A 33 15.92 11.62 -23.07
C LYS A 33 15.33 11.78 -24.48
N PRO A 34 14.30 11.01 -24.85
CA PRO A 34 13.64 11.17 -26.14
C PRO A 34 12.91 12.51 -26.21
N ASP A 35 12.58 12.96 -27.41
CA ASP A 35 11.68 14.09 -27.59
C ASP A 35 10.31 13.76 -26.99
N THR A 36 9.85 14.60 -26.07
CA THR A 36 8.59 14.43 -25.34
C THR A 36 7.49 15.38 -25.80
N ALA A 37 7.72 16.20 -26.83
CA ALA A 37 6.72 17.16 -27.32
C ALA A 37 5.39 16.47 -27.67
N ARG A 38 5.46 15.35 -28.42
CA ARG A 38 4.27 14.57 -28.78
C ARG A 38 3.56 13.95 -27.58
N ILE A 39 4.30 13.52 -26.55
CA ILE A 39 3.70 12.96 -25.32
C ILE A 39 2.94 14.04 -24.56
N ILE A 40 3.51 15.25 -24.46
CA ILE A 40 2.85 16.40 -23.82
C ILE A 40 1.59 16.78 -24.62
N GLU A 41 1.66 16.82 -25.94
CA GLU A 41 0.51 17.08 -26.80
C GLU A 41 -0.61 16.03 -26.58
N LEU A 42 -0.27 14.73 -26.60
CA LEU A 42 -1.22 13.64 -26.34
C LEU A 42 -1.84 13.70 -24.94
N ARG A 43 -1.08 14.17 -23.94
CA ARG A 43 -1.56 14.39 -22.56
C ARG A 43 -2.55 15.55 -22.46
N GLU A 44 -2.30 16.61 -23.23
CA GLU A 44 -3.08 17.84 -23.23
C GLU A 44 -4.28 17.80 -24.19
N LEU A 45 -4.47 16.69 -24.91
CA LEU A 45 -5.59 16.54 -25.84
C LEU A 45 -6.94 16.81 -25.14
N PRO A 46 -7.79 17.68 -25.73
CA PRO A 46 -9.13 17.93 -25.20
C PRO A 46 -10.05 16.71 -25.38
N ARG A 47 -11.28 16.81 -24.85
CA ARG A 47 -12.29 15.73 -24.84
C ARG A 47 -12.27 14.85 -26.10
N GLY A 48 -12.07 13.55 -25.90
CA GLY A 48 -12.07 12.53 -26.95
C GLY A 48 -10.92 11.53 -26.85
N GLY A 49 -9.86 11.86 -26.12
CA GLY A 49 -8.70 11.00 -25.95
C GLY A 49 -7.84 10.88 -27.22
N ILE A 50 -7.01 9.84 -27.27
CA ILE A 50 -6.13 9.57 -28.40
C ILE A 50 -6.97 8.93 -29.51
N GLN A 51 -6.95 9.49 -30.73
CA GLN A 51 -7.73 8.91 -31.82
C GLN A 51 -7.20 7.51 -32.17
N LYS A 52 -8.11 6.60 -32.57
CA LYS A 52 -7.73 5.21 -32.92
C LYS A 52 -6.61 5.12 -33.98
N ALA A 53 -6.58 6.07 -34.92
CA ALA A 53 -5.54 6.14 -35.95
C ALA A 53 -4.16 6.54 -35.39
N GLU A 54 -4.13 7.35 -34.33
CA GLU A 54 -2.91 7.85 -33.67
C GLU A 54 -2.40 6.90 -32.58
N LEU A 55 -3.22 5.93 -32.15
CA LEU A 55 -2.93 5.05 -31.02
C LEU A 55 -1.62 4.26 -31.21
N LYS A 56 -1.32 3.84 -32.44
CA LYS A 56 -0.07 3.13 -32.75
C LYS A 56 1.14 4.03 -32.54
N GLU A 57 1.10 5.25 -33.07
CA GLU A 57 2.16 6.25 -32.91
C GLU A 57 2.35 6.62 -31.44
N ALA A 58 1.24 6.87 -30.72
CA ALA A 58 1.25 7.17 -29.29
C ALA A 58 1.96 6.06 -28.48
N ARG A 59 1.64 4.79 -28.74
CA ARG A 59 2.28 3.64 -28.10
C ARG A 59 3.79 3.62 -28.34
N GLU A 60 4.25 3.97 -29.54
CA GLU A 60 5.68 4.03 -29.85
C GLU A 60 6.39 5.13 -29.06
N HIS A 61 5.78 6.30 -28.92
CA HIS A 61 6.31 7.39 -28.07
C HIS A 61 6.33 7.01 -26.59
N PHE A 62 5.24 6.42 -26.08
CA PHE A 62 5.16 5.94 -24.70
C PHE A 62 6.20 4.87 -24.40
N ALA A 63 6.39 3.89 -25.30
CA ALA A 63 7.40 2.85 -25.15
C ALA A 63 8.82 3.42 -25.13
N LYS A 64 9.12 4.41 -25.99
CA LYS A 64 10.43 5.10 -26.00
C LYS A 64 10.69 5.83 -24.68
N LEU A 65 9.71 6.55 -24.15
CA LEU A 65 9.86 7.26 -22.87
C LEU A 65 9.97 6.28 -21.69
N ALA A 66 9.14 5.24 -21.65
CA ALA A 66 9.21 4.21 -20.61
C ALA A 66 10.57 3.48 -20.63
N LYS A 67 11.07 3.15 -21.83
CA LYS A 67 12.41 2.58 -22.00
C LYS A 67 13.50 3.53 -21.52
N TYR A 68 13.40 4.83 -21.80
CA TYR A 68 14.36 5.81 -21.27
C TYR A 68 14.44 5.78 -19.74
N TYR A 69 13.31 5.78 -19.03
CA TYR A 69 13.32 5.69 -17.57
C TYR A 69 13.91 4.36 -17.09
N ALA A 70 13.53 3.24 -17.71
CA ALA A 70 14.08 1.93 -17.37
C ALA A 70 15.60 1.87 -17.56
N ASP A 71 16.09 2.27 -18.74
CA ASP A 71 17.53 2.29 -19.05
C ASP A 71 18.29 3.24 -18.11
N THR A 72 17.67 4.37 -17.72
CA THR A 72 18.29 5.32 -16.77
C THR A 72 18.37 4.75 -15.36
N ILE A 73 17.32 4.07 -14.87
CA ILE A 73 17.32 3.41 -13.56
C ILE A 73 18.37 2.29 -13.51
N ALA A 74 18.55 1.54 -14.59
CA ALA A 74 19.54 0.47 -14.70
C ALA A 74 20.99 0.98 -14.86
N HIS A 75 21.17 2.27 -15.18
CA HIS A 75 22.49 2.83 -15.45
C HIS A 75 23.38 2.86 -14.19
N PRO A 76 24.63 2.34 -14.24
CA PRO A 76 25.53 2.32 -13.09
C PRO A 76 25.76 3.67 -12.43
N ASP A 77 25.86 4.75 -13.21
CA ASP A 77 26.04 6.09 -12.63
C ASP A 77 24.84 6.56 -11.80
N VAL A 78 23.64 6.06 -12.07
CA VAL A 78 22.43 6.44 -11.34
C VAL A 78 22.33 5.66 -10.03
N TRP A 79 22.46 4.33 -10.08
CA TRP A 79 22.29 3.52 -8.87
C TRP A 79 23.54 3.43 -7.99
N LYS A 80 24.75 3.69 -8.52
CA LYS A 80 25.96 3.81 -7.68
C LYS A 80 26.09 5.19 -7.04
N ALA A 81 25.59 6.25 -7.69
CA ALA A 81 25.60 7.58 -7.09
C ALA A 81 24.76 7.67 -5.81
N SER A 82 23.76 6.81 -5.65
CA SER A 82 23.00 6.73 -4.39
C SER A 82 23.75 5.99 -3.26
N GLN A 83 24.83 5.27 -3.58
CA GLN A 83 25.65 4.52 -2.62
C GLN A 83 26.91 5.30 -2.22
N ASP A 84 27.53 6.00 -3.18
CA ASP A 84 28.76 6.74 -2.96
C ASP A 84 28.46 8.17 -2.48
N PHE A 85 28.64 8.44 -1.19
CA PHE A 85 28.65 9.83 -0.68
C PHE A 85 29.90 10.55 -1.19
N LYS A 86 29.84 11.14 -2.38
CA LYS A 86 30.91 11.96 -2.94
C LYS A 86 30.62 13.43 -2.63
N ILE A 87 31.56 14.09 -1.96
CA ILE A 87 31.53 15.53 -1.75
C ILE A 87 31.58 16.19 -3.14
N GLU A 88 30.55 16.96 -3.42
CA GLU A 88 30.26 17.47 -4.75
C GLU A 88 31.34 18.47 -5.19
N THR A 89 31.97 18.20 -6.33
CA THR A 89 32.83 19.20 -6.99
C THR A 89 31.94 20.17 -7.76
N PRO A 90 32.05 21.49 -7.55
CA PRO A 90 31.25 22.48 -8.29
C PRO A 90 31.42 22.31 -9.81
N GLY A 91 30.31 22.16 -10.54
CA GLY A 91 30.29 22.07 -12.01
C GLY A 91 30.28 20.66 -12.61
N ALA A 92 30.39 19.59 -11.82
CA ALA A 92 30.20 18.23 -12.33
C ALA A 92 28.73 17.97 -12.69
N LEU A 93 28.48 17.44 -13.90
CA LEU A 93 27.16 16.94 -14.30
C LEU A 93 26.76 15.82 -13.34
N ARG A 94 25.72 16.05 -12.53
CA ARG A 94 25.21 15.02 -11.62
C ARG A 94 24.38 14.02 -12.41
N PRO A 95 24.60 12.71 -12.22
CA PRO A 95 23.65 11.73 -12.72
C PRO A 95 22.28 11.98 -12.07
N PRO A 96 21.18 11.75 -12.80
CA PRO A 96 19.86 11.93 -12.24
C PRO A 96 19.67 10.98 -11.06
N THR A 97 19.13 11.48 -9.96
CA THR A 97 18.74 10.68 -8.80
C THR A 97 17.33 10.13 -8.99
N ILE A 98 16.96 9.07 -8.25
CA ILE A 98 15.55 8.61 -8.24
C ILE A 98 14.66 9.69 -7.63
N ASP A 99 15.06 10.18 -6.45
CA ASP A 99 14.36 11.20 -5.67
C ASP A 99 14.96 12.60 -5.87
N GLY A 100 14.32 13.61 -5.29
CA GLY A 100 14.85 14.97 -5.18
C GLY A 100 14.27 15.95 -6.20
N PRO A 101 14.68 17.23 -6.13
CA PRO A 101 14.08 18.29 -6.92
C PRO A 101 14.24 18.12 -8.43
N GLU A 102 15.25 17.36 -8.88
CA GLU A 102 15.50 17.07 -10.30
C GLU A 102 15.50 15.55 -10.57
N GLY A 103 14.97 14.77 -9.62
CA GLY A 103 14.95 13.32 -9.71
C GLY A 103 13.96 12.77 -10.73
N LEU A 104 14.15 11.52 -11.11
CA LEU A 104 13.32 10.82 -12.10
C LEU A 104 11.83 10.84 -11.75
N LEU A 105 11.47 10.69 -10.47
CA LEU A 105 10.07 10.70 -10.05
C LEU A 105 9.38 12.05 -10.35
N ARG A 106 10.06 13.16 -10.07
CA ARG A 106 9.53 14.51 -10.32
C ARG A 106 9.51 14.85 -11.81
N ASP A 107 10.48 14.36 -12.57
CA ASP A 107 10.44 14.50 -14.03
C ASP A 107 9.27 13.72 -14.62
N LEU A 108 9.02 12.51 -14.10
CA LEU A 108 7.91 11.65 -14.55
C LEU A 108 6.54 12.25 -14.22
N ASP A 109 6.38 12.96 -13.10
CA ASP A 109 5.14 13.67 -12.73
C ASP A 109 4.62 14.63 -13.82
N ARG A 110 5.52 15.15 -14.68
CA ARG A 110 5.14 16.01 -15.81
C ARG A 110 4.28 15.29 -16.84
N TYR A 111 4.38 13.97 -16.89
CA TYR A 111 3.70 13.12 -17.88
C TYR A 111 2.55 12.31 -17.27
N LEU A 112 2.42 12.25 -15.95
CA LEU A 112 1.34 11.52 -15.29
C LEU A 112 0.05 12.36 -15.28
N LEU A 113 -1.07 11.63 -15.33
CA LEU A 113 -2.42 12.15 -15.12
C LEU A 113 -3.05 11.34 -13.98
N GLU A 114 -3.54 12.05 -12.97
CA GLU A 114 -4.16 11.48 -11.79
C GLU A 114 -5.55 12.07 -11.63
N PHE A 115 -6.55 11.20 -11.60
CA PHE A 115 -7.91 11.64 -11.32
C PHE A 115 -8.08 11.92 -9.84
N VAL A 116 -8.42 13.17 -9.50
CA VAL A 116 -8.74 13.60 -8.13
C VAL A 116 -10.22 13.98 -8.05
N PRO A 117 -11.03 13.30 -7.23
CA PRO A 117 -12.41 13.70 -7.01
C PRO A 117 -12.50 15.15 -6.52
N GLY A 118 -13.44 15.90 -7.06
CA GLY A 118 -13.78 17.26 -6.63
C GLY A 118 -13.03 18.36 -7.38
N THR A 119 -12.08 18.02 -8.26
CA THR A 119 -11.45 19.00 -9.14
C THR A 119 -12.46 19.52 -10.17
N LYS A 120 -12.72 20.83 -10.14
CA LYS A 120 -13.71 21.52 -10.98
C LYS A 120 -13.39 21.54 -12.48
N THR A 121 -12.23 21.02 -12.90
CA THR A 121 -11.80 20.96 -14.30
C THR A 121 -12.32 19.68 -14.96
N PRO A 122 -13.36 19.75 -15.81
CA PRO A 122 -13.99 18.60 -16.45
C PRO A 122 -13.39 18.37 -17.84
N ASN A 123 -12.06 18.50 -17.96
CA ASN A 123 -11.38 17.83 -19.05
C ASN A 123 -11.42 16.36 -18.67
N LEU A 124 -12.49 15.68 -19.09
CA LEU A 124 -12.61 14.22 -19.06
C LEU A 124 -11.26 13.69 -19.54
N GLU A 125 -10.51 13.12 -18.61
CA GLU A 125 -9.11 12.77 -18.81
C GLU A 125 -8.97 11.84 -20.02
N PRO A 126 -7.88 11.92 -20.79
CA PRO A 126 -7.65 10.99 -21.89
C PRO A 126 -7.39 9.58 -21.32
N LEU A 127 -8.47 8.82 -21.12
CA LEU A 127 -8.46 7.43 -20.64
C LEU A 127 -7.46 6.55 -21.40
N ASP A 128 -7.42 6.73 -22.73
CA ASP A 128 -6.48 6.04 -23.59
C ASP A 128 -5.03 6.42 -23.26
N TYR A 129 -4.74 7.68 -22.93
CA TYR A 129 -3.40 8.10 -22.51
C TYR A 129 -3.00 7.38 -21.22
N ILE A 130 -3.83 7.41 -20.18
CA ILE A 130 -3.54 6.74 -18.89
C ILE A 130 -3.32 5.24 -19.12
N ARG A 131 -4.21 4.59 -19.87
CA ARG A 131 -4.14 3.16 -20.18
C ARG A 131 -2.84 2.80 -20.90
N GLU A 132 -2.55 3.48 -22.00
CA GLU A 132 -1.45 3.11 -22.89
C GLU A 132 -0.09 3.52 -22.31
N PHE A 133 0.02 4.69 -21.67
CA PHE A 133 1.27 5.11 -21.04
C PHE A 133 1.59 4.28 -19.79
N GLY A 134 0.58 3.98 -18.95
CA GLY A 134 0.74 3.08 -17.81
C GLY A 134 1.16 1.68 -18.23
N ALA A 135 0.59 1.13 -19.32
CA ALA A 135 1.01 -0.16 -19.87
C ALA A 135 2.46 -0.17 -20.38
N ALA A 136 2.91 0.91 -21.03
CA ALA A 136 4.29 1.04 -21.49
C ALA A 136 5.29 1.08 -20.32
N LEU A 137 4.95 1.82 -19.25
CA LEU A 137 5.75 1.89 -18.02
C LEU A 137 5.82 0.54 -17.32
N ASP A 138 4.69 -0.16 -17.18
CA ASP A 138 4.64 -1.51 -16.60
C ASP A 138 5.52 -2.49 -17.36
N ALA A 139 5.43 -2.52 -18.69
CA ALA A 139 6.23 -3.42 -19.51
C ALA A 139 7.74 -3.20 -19.32
N ALA A 140 8.16 -1.93 -19.27
CA ALA A 140 9.57 -1.58 -19.09
C ALA A 140 10.08 -1.87 -17.67
N LEU A 141 9.28 -1.53 -16.64
CA LEU A 141 9.68 -1.67 -15.23
C LEU A 141 9.60 -3.12 -14.74
N LYS A 142 8.58 -3.89 -15.17
CA LYS A 142 8.41 -5.29 -14.77
C LYS A 142 9.66 -6.11 -15.11
N ASN A 143 10.18 -5.95 -16.33
CA ASN A 143 11.37 -6.68 -16.76
C ASN A 143 12.59 -6.37 -15.88
N LEU A 144 12.79 -5.11 -15.49
CA LEU A 144 13.86 -4.73 -14.56
C LEU A 144 13.67 -5.34 -13.17
N ILE A 145 12.44 -5.33 -12.65
CA ILE A 145 12.13 -5.89 -11.34
C ILE A 145 12.40 -7.40 -11.29
N GLU A 146 12.05 -8.13 -12.34
CA GLU A 146 12.15 -9.60 -12.37
C GLU A 146 13.57 -10.10 -12.71
N THR A 147 14.31 -9.39 -13.55
CA THR A 147 15.52 -9.96 -14.20
C THR A 147 16.82 -9.23 -13.89
N HIS A 148 16.78 -7.99 -13.39
CA HIS A 148 18.02 -7.22 -13.23
C HIS A 148 18.90 -7.81 -12.11
N PRO A 149 20.22 -7.99 -12.31
CA PRO A 149 21.08 -8.64 -11.31
C PRO A 149 21.27 -7.81 -10.03
N GLU A 150 21.26 -6.48 -10.14
CA GLU A 150 21.45 -5.57 -9.01
C GLU A 150 20.15 -5.34 -8.22
N PRO A 151 20.07 -5.70 -6.92
CA PRO A 151 18.85 -5.54 -6.12
C PRO A 151 18.38 -4.09 -5.99
N ILE A 152 19.31 -3.13 -5.97
CA ILE A 152 18.96 -1.71 -5.87
C ILE A 152 18.22 -1.21 -7.12
N VAL A 153 18.55 -1.74 -8.30
CA VAL A 153 17.85 -1.42 -9.55
C VAL A 153 16.43 -2.00 -9.52
N GLN A 154 16.26 -3.24 -9.05
CA GLN A 154 14.93 -3.84 -8.87
C GLN A 154 14.07 -3.02 -7.89
N ILE A 155 14.65 -2.61 -6.76
CA ILE A 155 13.99 -1.75 -5.76
C ILE A 155 13.61 -0.40 -6.37
N ASN A 156 14.53 0.27 -7.06
CA ASN A 156 14.26 1.57 -7.68
C ASN A 156 13.19 1.46 -8.78
N ALA A 157 13.20 0.41 -9.59
CA ALA A 157 12.14 0.15 -10.56
C ALA A 157 10.78 -0.05 -9.87
N ALA A 158 10.72 -0.78 -8.75
CA ALA A 158 9.50 -0.94 -7.96
C ALA A 158 9.03 0.37 -7.30
N ARG A 159 9.97 1.26 -6.91
CA ARG A 159 9.65 2.61 -6.41
C ARG A 159 9.02 3.48 -7.49
N VAL A 160 9.57 3.46 -8.71
CA VAL A 160 8.98 4.15 -9.86
C VAL A 160 7.62 3.56 -10.20
N LEU A 161 7.48 2.22 -10.18
CA LEU A 161 6.18 1.56 -10.37
C LEU A 161 5.15 2.03 -9.34
N ALA A 162 5.53 2.13 -8.06
CA ALA A 162 4.66 2.65 -7.01
C ALA A 162 4.23 4.11 -7.25
N HIS A 163 5.12 4.91 -7.82
CA HIS A 163 4.86 6.31 -8.15
C HIS A 163 3.96 6.49 -9.37
N VAL A 164 3.99 5.59 -10.35
CA VAL A 164 3.10 5.67 -11.53
C VAL A 164 1.75 4.99 -11.29
N ALA A 165 1.68 4.05 -10.35
CA ALA A 165 0.47 3.32 -10.02
C ALA A 165 -0.70 4.20 -9.57
N ARG A 166 -0.42 5.40 -9.04
CA ARG A 166 -1.42 6.42 -8.65
C ARG A 166 -2.23 6.98 -9.83
N THR A 167 -1.78 6.79 -11.08
CA THR A 167 -2.59 7.08 -12.27
C THR A 167 -3.81 6.17 -12.39
N GLY A 168 -3.81 5.02 -11.72
CA GLY A 168 -4.90 4.05 -11.81
C GLY A 168 -4.95 3.26 -13.12
N ALA A 169 -3.90 3.29 -13.95
CA ALA A 169 -3.91 2.57 -15.23
C ALA A 169 -4.19 1.06 -15.05
N PRO A 170 -5.08 0.45 -15.87
CA PRO A 170 -5.49 -0.95 -15.68
C PRO A 170 -4.36 -1.98 -15.69
N ALA A 171 -3.27 -1.72 -16.44
CA ALA A 171 -2.11 -2.60 -16.51
C ALA A 171 -1.48 -2.84 -15.12
N HIS A 172 -1.45 -1.80 -14.28
CA HIS A 172 -0.82 -1.83 -12.95
C HIS A 172 -1.40 -2.95 -12.08
N TYR A 173 -2.72 -3.18 -12.11
CA TYR A 173 -3.35 -4.25 -11.35
C TYR A 173 -2.77 -5.62 -11.68
N THR A 174 -2.64 -5.93 -12.97
CA THR A 174 -2.13 -7.23 -13.43
C THR A 174 -0.65 -7.38 -13.10
N THR A 175 0.15 -6.35 -13.36
CA THR A 175 1.60 -6.36 -13.10
C THR A 175 1.91 -6.50 -11.62
N ILE A 176 1.27 -5.69 -10.76
CA ILE A 176 1.48 -5.71 -9.31
C ILE A 176 1.00 -7.04 -8.73
N THR A 177 -0.15 -7.57 -9.17
CA THR A 177 -0.66 -8.87 -8.73
C THR A 177 0.32 -9.99 -9.06
N ALA A 178 0.86 -10.01 -10.28
CA ALA A 178 1.82 -11.03 -10.71
C ALA A 178 3.12 -10.96 -9.89
N LEU A 179 3.67 -9.77 -9.68
CA LEU A 179 4.90 -9.56 -8.91
C LEU A 179 4.73 -9.90 -7.42
N LEU A 180 3.59 -9.56 -6.80
CA LEU A 180 3.32 -9.90 -5.40
C LEU A 180 3.05 -11.40 -5.20
N SER A 181 2.42 -12.06 -6.18
CA SER A 181 2.13 -13.50 -6.15
C SER A 181 3.38 -14.35 -6.36
N ASN A 182 4.41 -13.84 -7.03
CA ASN A 182 5.66 -14.56 -7.25
C ASN A 182 6.42 -14.70 -5.93
N ALA A 183 6.59 -15.93 -5.43
CA ALA A 183 7.29 -16.23 -4.18
C ALA A 183 8.75 -15.71 -4.16
N ASN A 184 9.39 -15.64 -5.33
CA ASN A 184 10.80 -15.23 -5.47
C ASN A 184 11.01 -13.72 -5.47
N THR A 185 9.94 -12.91 -5.50
CA THR A 185 10.07 -11.45 -5.44
C THR A 185 10.75 -11.05 -4.13
N PRO A 186 11.87 -10.31 -4.17
CA PRO A 186 12.62 -9.94 -2.99
C PRO A 186 11.79 -9.11 -2.00
N THR A 187 11.99 -9.32 -0.70
CA THR A 187 11.28 -8.61 0.38
C THR A 187 11.34 -7.08 0.22
N GLY A 188 12.50 -6.53 -0.16
CA GLY A 188 12.67 -5.09 -0.39
C GLY A 188 11.84 -4.56 -1.56
N VAL A 189 11.68 -5.37 -2.62
CA VAL A 189 10.82 -5.07 -3.77
C VAL A 189 9.34 -5.14 -3.36
N ARG A 190 8.94 -6.19 -2.62
CA ARG A 190 7.56 -6.36 -2.11
C ARG A 190 7.08 -5.15 -1.33
N ASN A 191 7.93 -4.58 -0.47
CA ASN A 191 7.61 -3.38 0.30
C ASN A 191 7.08 -2.24 -0.59
N TYR A 192 7.75 -1.98 -1.73
CA TYR A 192 7.31 -0.94 -2.66
C TYR A 192 6.18 -1.39 -3.57
N LEU A 193 6.05 -2.68 -3.89
CA LEU A 193 4.88 -3.21 -4.58
C LEU A 193 3.59 -3.06 -3.75
N PHE A 194 3.67 -3.15 -2.41
CA PHE A 194 2.53 -2.80 -1.56
C PHE A 194 2.19 -1.31 -1.63
N HIS A 195 3.18 -0.42 -1.76
CA HIS A 195 2.92 1.00 -2.01
C HIS A 195 2.22 1.20 -3.37
N ALA A 196 2.67 0.48 -4.41
CA ALA A 196 2.04 0.49 -5.72
C ALA A 196 0.58 -0.02 -5.66
N ALA A 197 0.35 -1.12 -4.94
CA ALA A 197 -0.98 -1.69 -4.73
C ALA A 197 -1.92 -0.69 -4.02
N GLY A 198 -1.44 -0.02 -2.98
CA GLY A 198 -2.20 1.03 -2.31
C GLY A 198 -2.51 2.20 -3.24
N ALA A 199 -1.51 2.69 -3.99
CA ALA A 199 -1.68 3.79 -4.93
C ALA A 199 -2.73 3.48 -6.00
N VAL A 200 -2.66 2.30 -6.65
CA VAL A 200 -3.64 1.93 -7.68
C VAL A 200 -5.04 1.68 -7.11
N LEU A 201 -5.15 1.10 -5.91
CA LEU A 201 -6.46 0.91 -5.26
C LEU A 201 -7.10 2.23 -4.83
N SER A 202 -6.28 3.22 -4.44
CA SER A 202 -6.75 4.56 -4.09
C SER A 202 -7.23 5.35 -5.31
N ALA A 203 -6.69 5.07 -6.49
CA ALA A 203 -7.05 5.73 -7.73
C ALA A 203 -8.55 5.54 -8.04
N TYR A 204 -9.19 6.63 -8.42
CA TYR A 204 -10.60 6.67 -8.80
C TYR A 204 -10.76 6.28 -10.26
N ASP A 205 -11.92 5.72 -10.59
CA ASP A 205 -12.23 5.37 -11.97
C ASP A 205 -12.34 6.64 -12.81
N PRO A 206 -11.43 6.85 -13.78
CA PRO A 206 -11.51 8.02 -14.63
C PRO A 206 -12.74 8.01 -15.55
N ASN A 207 -13.40 6.85 -15.75
CA ASN A 207 -14.66 6.74 -16.50
C ASN A 207 -15.87 7.20 -15.68
N ASP A 208 -15.80 7.08 -14.36
CA ASP A 208 -16.89 7.45 -13.45
C ASP A 208 -16.34 8.21 -12.24
N PRO A 209 -16.01 9.50 -12.44
CA PRO A 209 -15.38 10.32 -11.41
C PRO A 209 -16.31 10.72 -10.26
N VAL A 210 -17.61 10.49 -10.43
CA VAL A 210 -18.64 10.81 -9.44
C VAL A 210 -18.90 9.62 -8.54
N LEU A 211 -18.80 8.40 -9.08
CA LEU A 211 -18.96 7.20 -8.29
C LEU A 211 -17.67 6.80 -7.59
N ARG A 212 -17.83 6.17 -6.43
CA ARG A 212 -16.76 5.68 -5.59
C ARG A 212 -16.17 4.38 -6.15
N LYS A 213 -15.68 4.39 -7.39
CA LYS A 213 -15.22 3.18 -8.10
C LYS A 213 -13.69 3.09 -8.18
N HIS A 214 -13.18 1.87 -8.26
CA HIS A 214 -11.77 1.61 -8.55
C HIS A 214 -11.51 1.75 -10.06
N SER A 215 -10.34 2.23 -10.44
CA SER A 215 -9.98 2.47 -11.85
C SER A 215 -9.75 1.22 -12.72
N GLY A 216 -9.80 0.03 -12.13
CA GLY A 216 -9.60 -1.24 -12.81
C GLY A 216 -10.89 -2.04 -12.99
N ASP A 217 -10.82 -3.03 -13.88
CA ASP A 217 -11.85 -4.05 -13.98
C ASP A 217 -12.03 -4.81 -12.65
N PRO A 218 -13.27 -5.12 -12.20
CA PRO A 218 -13.50 -5.82 -10.96
C PRO A 218 -12.75 -7.16 -10.82
N ALA A 219 -12.52 -7.92 -11.89
CA ALA A 219 -11.77 -9.17 -11.75
C ALA A 219 -10.30 -8.90 -11.38
N ALA A 220 -9.68 -7.89 -12.01
CA ALA A 220 -8.30 -7.50 -11.74
C ALA A 220 -8.12 -6.88 -10.35
N VAL A 221 -9.06 -6.01 -9.95
CA VAL A 221 -9.08 -5.41 -8.60
C VAL A 221 -9.23 -6.52 -7.54
N GLY A 222 -10.16 -7.47 -7.75
CA GLY A 222 -10.39 -8.57 -6.84
C GLY A 222 -9.19 -9.51 -6.71
N ALA A 223 -8.45 -9.76 -7.80
CA ALA A 223 -7.21 -10.53 -7.76
C ALA A 223 -6.13 -9.86 -6.91
N LEU A 224 -5.95 -8.54 -7.06
CA LEU A 224 -4.99 -7.77 -6.26
C LEU A 224 -5.36 -7.79 -4.77
N ILE A 225 -6.63 -7.53 -4.44
CA ILE A 225 -7.13 -7.57 -3.05
C ILE A 225 -6.87 -8.95 -2.43
N LYS A 226 -7.14 -10.03 -3.18
CA LYS A 226 -6.88 -11.39 -2.69
C LYS A 226 -5.41 -11.63 -2.35
N VAL A 227 -4.49 -11.14 -3.18
CA VAL A 227 -3.05 -11.27 -2.91
C VAL A 227 -2.64 -10.46 -1.68
N LEU A 228 -3.25 -9.29 -1.45
CA LEU A 228 -3.02 -8.50 -0.23
C LEU A 228 -3.56 -9.21 1.02
N ASP A 229 -4.76 -9.81 0.95
CA ASP A 229 -5.35 -10.62 2.01
C ASP A 229 -4.43 -11.80 2.37
N ASP A 230 -3.91 -12.50 1.35
CA ASP A 230 -2.98 -13.62 1.54
C ASP A 230 -1.66 -13.18 2.14
N ALA A 231 -1.11 -12.05 1.69
CA ALA A 231 0.12 -11.49 2.23
C ALA A 231 -0.02 -11.09 3.72
N ILE A 232 -1.18 -10.59 4.14
CA ILE A 232 -1.44 -10.24 5.55
C ILE A 232 -1.55 -11.50 6.42
N THR A 233 -2.13 -12.57 5.87
CA THR A 233 -2.43 -13.79 6.61
C THR A 233 -1.32 -14.84 6.56
N THR A 234 -0.38 -14.71 5.62
CA THR A 234 0.64 -15.73 5.32
C THR A 234 2.06 -15.13 5.39
N PRO A 235 2.82 -15.37 6.47
CA PRO A 235 4.16 -14.77 6.66
C PRO A 235 5.18 -15.08 5.56
N SER A 236 5.11 -16.26 4.94
CA SER A 236 6.02 -16.67 3.86
C SER A 236 5.85 -15.85 2.58
N MET A 237 4.71 -15.17 2.40
CA MET A 237 4.51 -14.22 1.29
C MET A 237 5.17 -12.86 1.54
N LEU A 238 5.60 -12.57 2.77
CA LEU A 238 6.18 -11.28 3.14
C LEU A 238 7.70 -11.33 3.16
N LEU A 239 8.29 -12.46 3.53
CA LEU A 239 9.73 -12.65 3.66
C LEU A 239 10.23 -13.71 2.67
N THR A 240 10.99 -13.28 1.66
CA THR A 240 11.59 -14.17 0.67
C THR A 240 12.49 -15.20 1.35
N GLY A 241 12.35 -16.48 0.97
CA GLY A 241 13.14 -17.58 1.51
C GLY A 241 12.59 -18.20 2.79
N LEU A 242 11.50 -17.65 3.36
CA LEU A 242 10.83 -18.29 4.49
C LEU A 242 9.99 -19.48 4.00
N PRO A 243 10.15 -20.69 4.59
CA PRO A 243 9.33 -21.84 4.23
C PRO A 243 7.83 -21.58 4.42
N ALA A 244 6.99 -22.15 3.56
CA ALA A 244 5.55 -21.95 3.60
C ALA A 244 4.89 -22.49 4.87
N ASP A 245 5.49 -23.51 5.48
CA ASP A 245 5.08 -24.21 6.68
C ASP A 245 5.85 -23.78 7.94
N ALA A 246 6.66 -22.72 7.84
CA ALA A 246 7.42 -22.20 8.98
C ALA A 246 6.48 -21.83 10.13
N LYS A 247 6.69 -22.46 11.29
CA LYS A 247 5.96 -22.09 12.50
C LYS A 247 6.54 -20.82 13.07
N VAL A 248 5.67 -20.00 13.66
CA VAL A 248 6.04 -18.71 14.24
C VAL A 248 7.18 -18.81 15.25
N ASP A 249 7.15 -19.86 16.08
CA ASP A 249 8.14 -20.11 17.14
C ASP A 249 9.53 -20.47 16.58
N ASP A 250 9.59 -20.89 15.31
CA ASP A 250 10.82 -21.26 14.62
C ASP A 250 11.44 -20.06 13.84
N ILE A 251 10.73 -18.93 13.75
CA ILE A 251 11.16 -17.74 13.02
C ILE A 251 12.01 -16.86 13.94
N ALA A 252 13.18 -16.44 13.47
CA ALA A 252 14.06 -15.57 14.24
C ALA A 252 13.41 -14.20 14.54
N GLN A 253 13.73 -13.61 15.68
CA GLN A 253 13.08 -12.38 16.14
C GLN A 253 13.25 -11.20 15.18
N ASP A 254 14.42 -11.08 14.55
CA ASP A 254 14.70 -10.08 13.51
C ASP A 254 13.84 -10.29 12.25
N GLN A 255 13.64 -11.55 11.84
CA GLN A 255 12.73 -11.89 10.74
C GLN A 255 11.28 -11.55 11.08
N LEU A 256 10.83 -11.80 12.32
CA LEU A 256 9.48 -11.40 12.76
C LEU A 256 9.29 -9.87 12.70
N LEU A 257 10.31 -9.08 13.05
CA LEU A 257 10.26 -7.62 12.92
C LEU A 257 10.14 -7.18 11.46
N VAL A 258 10.86 -7.83 10.54
CA VAL A 258 10.73 -7.58 9.10
C VAL A 258 9.34 -7.95 8.59
N ILE A 259 8.80 -9.11 8.98
CA ILE A 259 7.44 -9.54 8.62
C ILE A 259 6.42 -8.50 9.09
N GLY A 260 6.47 -8.06 10.35
CA GLY A 260 5.56 -7.04 10.88
C GLY A 260 5.69 -5.69 10.14
N TYR A 261 6.91 -5.28 9.80
CA TYR A 261 7.16 -4.06 9.02
C TYR A 261 6.55 -4.11 7.62
N VAL A 262 6.77 -5.21 6.90
CA VAL A 262 6.29 -5.39 5.52
C VAL A 262 4.77 -5.62 5.50
N ARG A 263 4.24 -6.41 6.44
CA ARG A 263 2.79 -6.63 6.59
C ARG A 263 2.05 -5.33 6.80
N ARG A 264 2.60 -4.39 7.58
CA ARG A 264 2.01 -3.06 7.74
C ARG A 264 1.79 -2.34 6.41
N GLN A 265 2.68 -2.50 5.43
CA GLN A 265 2.47 -1.90 4.10
C GLN A 265 1.36 -2.63 3.33
N ALA A 266 1.26 -3.96 3.45
CA ALA A 266 0.13 -4.72 2.89
C ALA A 266 -1.20 -4.28 3.52
N VAL A 267 -1.24 -4.08 4.85
CA VAL A 267 -2.41 -3.53 5.58
C VAL A 267 -2.78 -2.14 5.06
N LYS A 268 -1.80 -1.25 4.88
CA LYS A 268 -2.03 0.09 4.30
C LYS A 268 -2.57 0.04 2.87
N ALA A 269 -2.07 -0.89 2.06
CA ALA A 269 -2.52 -1.10 0.70
C ALA A 269 -3.97 -1.59 0.67
N LEU A 270 -4.29 -2.60 1.49
CA LEU A 270 -5.65 -3.13 1.64
C LEU A 270 -6.62 -2.08 2.18
N ALA A 271 -6.14 -1.19 3.07
CA ALA A 271 -6.89 -0.05 3.58
C ALA A 271 -7.28 0.99 2.52
N GLN A 272 -6.69 0.95 1.30
CA GLN A 272 -7.12 1.78 0.17
C GLN A 272 -8.30 1.18 -0.61
N CYS A 273 -8.73 -0.04 -0.28
CA CYS A 273 -9.91 -0.63 -0.89
C CYS A 273 -11.17 0.15 -0.48
N LYS A 274 -12.03 0.45 -1.46
CA LYS A 274 -13.19 1.33 -1.28
C LYS A 274 -14.39 0.60 -0.71
N PHE A 275 -14.46 -0.73 -0.79
CA PHE A 275 -15.64 -1.50 -0.44
C PHE A 275 -15.32 -2.56 0.60
N ALA A 276 -16.29 -2.84 1.49
CA ALA A 276 -16.12 -3.84 2.54
C ALA A 276 -16.08 -5.29 2.03
N SER A 277 -16.63 -5.52 0.83
CA SER A 277 -16.65 -6.81 0.13
C SER A 277 -16.44 -6.59 -1.37
N PHE A 278 -15.86 -7.57 -2.04
CA PHE A 278 -15.54 -7.48 -3.47
C PHE A 278 -15.72 -8.82 -4.20
N PRO A 279 -16.05 -8.86 -5.50
CA PRO A 279 -15.95 -10.09 -6.28
C PRO A 279 -14.47 -10.51 -6.40
N GLY A 280 -14.14 -11.69 -5.88
CA GLY A 280 -12.80 -12.25 -6.00
C GLY A 280 -12.64 -13.19 -7.20
N PRO A 281 -11.44 -13.76 -7.37
CA PRO A 281 -11.16 -14.73 -8.42
C PRO A 281 -12.13 -15.91 -8.41
N GLY A 282 -12.64 -16.28 -9.58
CA GLY A 282 -13.62 -17.37 -9.72
C GLY A 282 -15.00 -17.07 -9.13
N GLY A 283 -15.35 -15.78 -8.97
CA GLY A 283 -16.66 -15.35 -8.48
C GLY A 283 -16.87 -15.49 -6.96
N LYS A 284 -15.86 -15.95 -6.22
CA LYS A 284 -15.92 -16.03 -4.76
C LYS A 284 -15.77 -14.63 -4.16
N THR A 285 -16.71 -14.22 -3.32
CA THR A 285 -16.60 -12.94 -2.61
C THR A 285 -15.41 -12.94 -1.66
N ILE A 286 -14.63 -11.86 -1.69
CA ILE A 286 -13.55 -11.54 -0.74
C ILE A 286 -13.99 -10.41 0.19
N TYR A 287 -13.43 -10.38 1.39
CA TYR A 287 -13.89 -9.53 2.49
C TYR A 287 -12.72 -8.75 3.09
N PRO A 288 -12.20 -7.73 2.39
CA PRO A 288 -11.05 -6.97 2.88
C PRO A 288 -11.32 -6.31 4.25
N ALA A 289 -12.57 -5.90 4.52
CA ALA A 289 -12.97 -5.39 5.84
C ALA A 289 -12.81 -6.43 6.96
N PHE A 290 -13.01 -7.72 6.66
CA PHE A 290 -12.80 -8.80 7.62
C PHE A 290 -11.31 -8.98 7.93
N THR A 291 -10.45 -9.00 6.91
CA THR A 291 -9.00 -9.06 7.08
C THR A 291 -8.49 -7.90 7.95
N LEU A 292 -8.90 -6.65 7.64
CA LEU A 292 -8.53 -5.49 8.46
C LEU A 292 -9.10 -5.57 9.87
N THR A 293 -10.31 -6.12 10.05
CA THR A 293 -10.89 -6.34 11.38
C THR A 293 -10.05 -7.32 12.21
N ARG A 294 -9.52 -8.38 11.60
CA ARG A 294 -8.58 -9.32 12.26
C ARG A 294 -7.27 -8.64 12.66
N VAL A 295 -6.76 -7.75 11.82
CA VAL A 295 -5.55 -6.95 12.14
C VAL A 295 -5.84 -5.98 13.29
N ALA A 296 -6.92 -5.19 13.19
CA ALA A 296 -7.31 -4.20 14.19
C ALA A 296 -7.49 -4.83 15.58
N ARG A 297 -8.18 -5.96 15.67
CA ARG A 297 -8.41 -6.64 16.96
C ARG A 297 -7.17 -7.30 17.57
N GLY A 298 -6.07 -7.44 16.81
CA GLY A 298 -4.92 -8.25 17.21
C GLY A 298 -5.23 -9.74 17.22
N ASP A 299 -5.69 -10.30 16.09
CA ASP A 299 -5.99 -11.73 15.99
C ASP A 299 -4.72 -12.59 16.17
N SER A 300 -4.73 -13.53 17.12
CA SER A 300 -3.57 -14.38 17.44
C SER A 300 -3.23 -15.38 16.33
N ALA A 301 -4.16 -15.62 15.39
CA ALA A 301 -3.87 -16.38 14.18
C ALA A 301 -2.99 -15.63 13.17
N LEU A 302 -2.77 -14.32 13.35
CA LEU A 302 -1.81 -13.55 12.57
C LEU A 302 -0.47 -13.54 13.29
N ALA A 303 0.59 -13.90 12.57
CA ALA A 303 1.92 -14.07 13.12
C ALA A 303 2.96 -13.20 12.38
N PRO A 304 3.78 -12.40 13.09
CA PRO A 304 3.66 -12.08 14.52
C PRO A 304 2.34 -11.36 14.83
N LEU A 305 1.98 -11.24 16.11
CA LEU A 305 0.77 -10.51 16.51
C LEU A 305 0.80 -9.07 15.96
N PRO A 306 -0.31 -8.53 15.41
CA PRO A 306 -0.36 -7.17 14.89
C PRO A 306 0.05 -6.11 15.92
N GLY A 307 0.98 -5.23 15.54
CA GLY A 307 1.46 -4.15 16.40
C GLY A 307 0.55 -2.91 16.40
N PRO A 308 0.84 -1.91 17.28
CA PRO A 308 0.07 -0.67 17.37
C PRO A 308 -0.08 0.10 16.05
N ALA A 309 0.96 0.11 15.22
CA ALA A 309 0.93 0.77 13.92
C ALA A 309 0.03 0.04 12.91
N GLU A 310 0.02 -1.29 12.93
CA GLU A 310 -0.83 -2.11 12.06
C GLU A 310 -2.30 -1.95 12.45
N ALA A 311 -2.60 -1.95 13.75
CA ALA A 311 -3.93 -1.70 14.26
C ALA A 311 -4.46 -0.32 13.82
N ALA A 312 -3.63 0.73 13.90
CA ALA A 312 -3.99 2.07 13.44
C ALA A 312 -4.32 2.14 11.94
N GLU A 313 -3.48 1.54 11.08
CA GLU A 313 -3.74 1.50 9.63
C GLU A 313 -4.98 0.67 9.30
N ALA A 314 -5.22 -0.43 10.03
CA ALA A 314 -6.41 -1.24 9.86
C ALA A 314 -7.68 -0.48 10.25
N ILE A 315 -7.68 0.29 11.36
CA ILE A 315 -8.81 1.14 11.74
C ILE A 315 -9.09 2.19 10.65
N ILE A 316 -8.04 2.87 10.16
CA ILE A 316 -8.18 3.86 9.08
C ILE A 316 -8.82 3.20 7.85
N GLY A 317 -8.37 2.00 7.48
CA GLY A 317 -8.93 1.25 6.35
C GLY A 317 -10.38 0.81 6.55
N ILE A 318 -10.75 0.28 7.72
CA ILE A 318 -12.13 -0.10 8.04
C ILE A 318 -13.05 1.12 7.91
N CYS A 319 -12.66 2.25 8.50
CA CYS A 319 -13.41 3.50 8.39
C CYS A 319 -13.42 4.08 6.97
N GLY A 320 -12.44 3.71 6.15
CA GLY A 320 -12.33 4.08 4.76
C GLY A 320 -13.09 3.17 3.80
N MET A 321 -13.78 2.11 4.25
CA MET A 321 -14.52 1.16 3.39
C MET A 321 -16.04 1.41 3.46
N ALA A 322 -16.69 1.45 2.31
CA ALA A 322 -18.14 1.54 2.23
C ALA A 322 -18.77 0.13 2.31
N PRO A 323 -19.75 -0.10 3.20
CA PRO A 323 -20.53 -1.33 3.25
C PRO A 323 -21.63 -1.35 2.18
N VAL A 324 -21.25 -1.02 0.95
CA VAL A 324 -22.11 -1.04 -0.24
C VAL A 324 -21.45 -1.87 -1.33
N PHE A 325 -22.22 -2.34 -2.31
CA PHE A 325 -21.71 -3.03 -3.50
C PHE A 325 -22.22 -2.35 -4.77
N GLU A 326 -21.40 -2.37 -5.82
CA GLU A 326 -21.77 -1.88 -7.14
C GLU A 326 -22.82 -2.80 -7.76
N GLN A 327 -23.92 -2.23 -8.24
CA GLN A 327 -24.94 -2.90 -9.02
C GLN A 327 -24.62 -2.81 -10.51
N ASN A 328 -25.07 -3.80 -11.29
CA ASN A 328 -24.85 -3.87 -12.75
C ASN A 328 -25.31 -2.64 -13.56
N LYS A 329 -26.09 -1.72 -12.97
CA LYS A 329 -26.61 -0.50 -13.63
C LYS A 329 -25.89 0.79 -13.19
N GLY A 330 -24.71 0.71 -12.57
CA GLY A 330 -23.96 1.89 -12.14
C GLY A 330 -24.53 2.59 -10.90
N GLY A 331 -25.29 1.86 -10.07
CA GLY A 331 -25.74 2.34 -8.76
C GLY A 331 -25.09 1.52 -7.65
N PHE A 332 -25.17 1.98 -6.41
CA PHE A 332 -24.74 1.21 -5.25
C PHE A 332 -25.93 0.74 -4.43
N ALA A 333 -25.77 -0.38 -3.75
CA ALA A 333 -26.71 -0.83 -2.73
C ALA A 333 -25.98 -1.24 -1.47
N ALA A 334 -26.63 -1.02 -0.32
CA ALA A 334 -26.13 -1.48 0.97
C ALA A 334 -25.92 -3.01 0.96
N VAL A 335 -24.78 -3.47 1.49
CA VAL A 335 -24.50 -4.90 1.67
C VAL A 335 -25.43 -5.43 2.75
N LYS A 336 -26.41 -6.24 2.35
CA LYS A 336 -27.31 -6.93 3.28
C LYS A 336 -26.48 -7.84 4.20
N GLY A 337 -26.54 -7.57 5.51
CA GLY A 337 -25.88 -8.39 6.52
C GLY A 337 -24.53 -7.87 7.03
N TYR A 338 -23.98 -6.76 6.49
CA TYR A 338 -22.83 -6.10 7.11
C TYR A 338 -23.17 -5.68 8.54
N ASN A 339 -22.33 -6.07 9.50
CA ASN A 339 -22.57 -5.83 10.92
C ASN A 339 -21.65 -4.73 11.47
N PRO A 340 -22.14 -3.48 11.60
CA PRO A 340 -21.32 -2.37 12.07
C PRO A 340 -20.89 -2.53 13.52
N ASP A 341 -21.67 -3.22 14.37
CA ASP A 341 -21.30 -3.44 15.77
C ASP A 341 -20.04 -4.30 15.90
N VAL A 342 -19.89 -5.29 15.04
CA VAL A 342 -18.72 -6.16 14.99
C VAL A 342 -17.47 -5.38 14.55
N ALA A 343 -17.61 -4.49 13.56
CA ALA A 343 -16.53 -3.59 13.14
C ALA A 343 -16.17 -2.58 14.25
N VAL A 344 -17.16 -1.99 14.92
CA VAL A 344 -16.96 -1.08 16.06
C VAL A 344 -16.21 -1.78 17.20
N GLU A 345 -16.57 -3.03 17.52
CA GLU A 345 -15.88 -3.80 18.55
C GLU A 345 -14.39 -4.00 18.21
N ALA A 346 -14.09 -4.33 16.95
CA ALA A 346 -12.73 -4.50 16.48
C ALA A 346 -11.94 -3.18 16.47
N ILE A 347 -12.57 -2.07 16.09
CA ILE A 347 -11.96 -0.74 16.16
C ILE A 347 -11.63 -0.39 17.60
N LEU A 348 -12.51 -0.65 18.57
CA LEU A 348 -12.23 -0.41 19.99
C LEU A 348 -11.04 -1.24 20.50
N ALA A 349 -10.99 -2.54 20.17
CA ALA A 349 -9.85 -3.38 20.50
C ALA A 349 -8.53 -2.87 19.87
N GLY A 350 -8.60 -2.42 18.62
CA GLY A 350 -7.46 -1.82 17.92
C GLY A 350 -7.03 -0.48 18.50
N LEU A 351 -7.97 0.37 18.93
CA LEU A 351 -7.67 1.63 19.59
C LEU A 351 -6.98 1.40 20.93
N ILE A 352 -7.39 0.39 21.69
CA ILE A 352 -6.70 0.00 22.93
C ILE A 352 -5.26 -0.42 22.59
N THR A 353 -5.06 -1.27 21.58
CA THR A 353 -3.72 -1.71 21.15
C THR A 353 -2.85 -0.54 20.67
N PHE A 354 -3.43 0.36 19.88
CA PHE A 354 -2.77 1.54 19.36
C PHE A 354 -2.40 2.54 20.46
N ALA A 355 -3.35 2.93 21.30
CA ALA A 355 -3.19 4.05 22.22
C ALA A 355 -2.55 3.66 23.57
N LYS A 356 -2.56 2.38 23.96
CA LYS A 356 -1.99 1.90 25.23
C LYS A 356 -0.51 2.31 25.46
N PRO A 357 0.42 2.17 24.50
CA PRO A 357 1.81 2.62 24.72
C PRO A 357 1.91 4.11 25.03
N ARG A 358 1.07 4.92 24.37
CA ARG A 358 1.03 6.37 24.56
C ARG A 358 0.38 6.79 25.87
N ALA A 359 -0.64 6.05 26.33
CA ALA A 359 -1.28 6.28 27.61
C ALA A 359 -0.36 5.91 28.79
N GLY A 360 0.47 4.87 28.64
CA GLY A 360 1.47 4.49 29.63
C GLY A 360 2.68 5.43 29.68
N ASP A 361 3.06 6.02 28.54
CA ASP A 361 4.13 7.00 28.44
C ASP A 361 3.78 8.13 27.46
N ALA A 362 3.47 9.31 28.01
CA ALA A 362 3.14 10.51 27.25
C ALA A 362 4.31 11.05 26.42
N PHE A 363 5.54 10.57 26.60
CA PHE A 363 6.71 10.93 25.79
C PHE A 363 7.14 9.85 24.81
N ASN A 364 6.39 8.74 24.72
CA ASN A 364 6.68 7.66 23.80
C ASN A 364 6.81 8.20 22.36
N ARG A 365 7.93 7.88 21.69
CA ARG A 365 8.22 8.30 20.29
C ARG A 365 8.24 7.13 19.30
N SER A 366 7.76 5.96 19.71
CA SER A 366 7.79 4.77 18.84
C SER A 366 6.94 4.93 17.58
N LEU A 367 5.93 5.82 17.62
CA LEU A 367 5.07 6.15 16.49
C LEU A 367 4.86 7.67 16.35
N PRO A 368 4.54 8.15 15.14
CA PRO A 368 4.08 9.52 14.91
C PRO A 368 2.63 9.67 15.42
N TRP A 369 2.45 9.67 16.74
CA TRP A 369 1.15 9.59 17.42
C TRP A 369 0.14 10.62 16.94
N ARG A 370 0.56 11.89 16.79
CA ARG A 370 -0.30 12.98 16.34
C ARG A 370 -0.83 12.73 14.93
N THR A 371 0.06 12.39 14.00
CA THR A 371 -0.32 12.06 12.62
C THR A 371 -1.30 10.89 12.57
N TYR A 372 -1.07 9.85 13.37
CA TYR A 372 -2.00 8.73 13.47
C TYR A 372 -3.35 9.11 14.06
N ALA A 373 -3.36 9.85 15.17
CA ALA A 373 -4.59 10.30 15.82
C ALA A 373 -5.44 11.16 14.87
N LEU A 374 -4.81 12.07 14.13
CA LEU A 374 -5.48 12.88 13.10
C LEU A 374 -6.04 12.04 11.96
N ARG A 375 -5.27 11.07 11.45
CA ARG A 375 -5.73 10.16 10.38
C ARG A 375 -6.88 9.27 10.82
N ILE A 376 -6.81 8.69 12.03
CA ILE A 376 -7.91 7.89 12.59
C ILE A 376 -9.15 8.76 12.80
N ALA A 377 -9.01 9.96 13.37
CA ALA A 377 -10.12 10.87 13.59
C ALA A 377 -10.75 11.35 12.27
N GLY A 378 -9.94 11.56 11.22
CA GLY A 378 -10.41 11.82 9.87
C GLY A 378 -11.20 10.64 9.32
N GLY A 379 -10.60 9.44 9.33
CA GLY A 379 -11.27 8.22 8.89
C GLY A 379 -12.62 7.98 9.58
N MET A 380 -12.69 8.10 10.91
CA MET A 380 -13.97 7.94 11.64
C MET A 380 -15.02 8.98 11.25
N ARG A 381 -14.61 10.23 10.99
CA ARG A 381 -15.53 11.28 10.53
C ARG A 381 -16.06 10.98 9.14
N ASP A 382 -15.17 10.50 8.26
CA ASP A 382 -15.44 10.17 6.87
C ASP A 382 -16.16 8.83 6.70
N TRP A 383 -16.22 7.99 7.74
CA TRP A 383 -16.91 6.70 7.71
C TRP A 383 -18.43 6.83 7.63
N ARG A 384 -18.98 7.83 8.33
CA ARG A 384 -20.43 8.11 8.39
C ARG A 384 -21.08 8.20 7.01
N PRO A 385 -20.61 9.06 6.08
CA PRO A 385 -21.24 9.16 4.77
C PRO A 385 -21.13 7.89 3.94
N LEU A 386 -20.25 6.93 4.26
CA LEU A 386 -20.04 5.72 3.44
C LEU A 386 -21.16 4.68 3.58
N PHE A 387 -22.02 4.84 4.57
CA PHE A 387 -23.22 4.02 4.72
C PHE A 387 -24.34 4.43 3.77
N ASP A 388 -24.22 5.60 3.12
CA ASP A 388 -25.16 6.08 2.12
C ASP A 388 -24.79 5.53 0.74
N PRO A 389 -25.64 4.70 0.09
CA PRO A 389 -25.38 4.23 -1.27
C PRO A 389 -25.29 5.37 -2.31
N ASP A 390 -25.90 6.52 -2.03
CA ASP A 390 -25.86 7.70 -2.90
C ASP A 390 -24.70 8.66 -2.55
N PHE A 391 -23.74 8.20 -1.74
CA PHE A 391 -22.57 8.98 -1.35
C PHE A 391 -21.79 9.49 -2.57
N ASN A 392 -21.62 10.80 -2.62
CA ASN A 392 -20.81 11.48 -3.63
C ASN A 392 -19.50 11.97 -3.00
N PRO A 393 -18.33 11.45 -3.42
CA PRO A 393 -17.02 11.90 -2.94
C PRO A 393 -16.76 13.41 -3.11
N ASN A 394 -17.44 14.05 -4.07
CA ASN A 394 -17.32 15.50 -4.32
C ASN A 394 -18.18 16.34 -3.36
N GLN A 395 -19.08 15.71 -2.60
CA GLN A 395 -19.96 16.34 -1.61
C GLN A 395 -19.92 15.54 -0.30
N PRO A 396 -18.76 15.40 0.36
CA PRO A 396 -18.58 14.45 1.45
C PRO A 396 -19.48 14.71 2.68
N ASN A 397 -19.98 15.93 2.83
CA ASN A 397 -20.90 16.32 3.91
C ASN A 397 -22.38 16.11 3.57
N ARG A 398 -22.71 15.68 2.34
CA ARG A 398 -24.08 15.42 1.88
C ARG A 398 -24.34 13.93 1.88
N PHE A 399 -24.92 13.44 2.96
CA PHE A 399 -25.36 12.05 3.13
C PHE A 399 -26.61 12.01 4.01
N ALA A 400 -27.34 10.89 3.97
CA ALA A 400 -28.49 10.62 4.81
C ALA A 400 -28.08 10.17 6.23
N PRO A 401 -28.19 11.02 7.29
CA PRO A 401 -27.68 10.68 8.61
C PRO A 401 -28.37 9.48 9.26
N GLN A 402 -29.63 9.22 8.89
CA GLN A 402 -30.40 8.07 9.37
C GLN A 402 -29.87 6.71 8.88
N LEU A 403 -29.02 6.69 7.85
CA LEU A 403 -28.36 5.47 7.38
C LEU A 403 -27.13 5.12 8.20
N VAL A 404 -26.62 6.04 9.02
CA VAL A 404 -25.46 5.81 9.88
C VAL A 404 -25.88 4.96 11.08
N PRO A 405 -25.24 3.82 11.34
CA PRO A 405 -25.55 3.01 12.51
C PRO A 405 -25.28 3.77 13.81
N ALA A 406 -26.17 3.64 14.80
CA ALA A 406 -26.05 4.32 16.09
C ALA A 406 -24.72 4.01 16.80
N SER A 407 -24.23 2.77 16.71
CA SER A 407 -22.95 2.36 17.29
C SER A 407 -21.74 3.09 16.69
N VAL A 408 -21.80 3.47 15.41
CA VAL A 408 -20.76 4.26 14.74
C VAL A 408 -20.78 5.70 15.23
N GLU A 409 -21.96 6.31 15.37
CA GLU A 409 -22.12 7.66 15.95
C GLU A 409 -21.67 7.73 17.41
N GLU A 410 -22.04 6.73 18.22
CA GLU A 410 -21.60 6.62 19.62
C GLU A 410 -20.08 6.49 19.71
N LEU A 411 -19.48 5.63 18.88
CA LEU A 411 -18.03 5.45 18.82
C LEU A 411 -17.33 6.78 18.52
N LEU A 412 -17.80 7.53 17.50
CA LEU A 412 -17.20 8.81 17.12
C LEU A 412 -17.26 9.82 18.27
N LYS A 413 -18.44 9.97 18.89
CA LYS A 413 -18.68 10.92 20.00
C LYS A 413 -17.84 10.60 21.23
N GLU A 414 -17.55 9.33 21.46
CA GLU A 414 -16.77 8.90 22.61
C GLU A 414 -15.26 8.97 22.35
N VAL A 415 -14.79 8.37 21.26
CA VAL A 415 -13.37 8.15 21.00
C VAL A 415 -12.65 9.43 20.61
N VAL A 416 -13.25 10.26 19.75
CA VAL A 416 -12.58 11.47 19.25
C VAL A 416 -12.20 12.42 20.39
N PRO A 417 -13.11 12.87 21.26
CA PRO A 417 -12.75 13.81 22.32
C PRO A 417 -11.97 13.20 23.48
N LYS A 418 -12.14 11.90 23.78
CA LYS A 418 -11.52 11.27 24.97
C LYS A 418 -10.20 10.55 24.71
N VAL A 419 -9.90 10.20 23.45
CA VAL A 419 -8.73 9.40 23.08
C VAL A 419 -7.90 10.10 22.03
N LEU A 420 -8.49 10.43 20.87
CA LEU A 420 -7.70 10.95 19.73
C LEU A 420 -7.32 12.42 19.90
N ALA A 421 -8.23 13.27 20.38
CA ALA A 421 -7.94 14.68 20.62
C ALA A 421 -6.86 14.88 21.69
N PRO A 422 -6.86 14.16 22.83
CA PRO A 422 -5.75 14.21 23.79
C PRO A 422 -4.40 13.80 23.19
N MET A 423 -4.37 12.83 22.28
CA MET A 423 -3.12 12.39 21.63
C MET A 423 -2.55 13.45 20.66
N ASP A 424 -3.38 14.32 20.09
CA ASP A 424 -2.93 15.41 19.21
C ASP A 424 -2.48 16.68 19.98
N LYS A 425 -2.90 16.83 21.24
CA LYS A 425 -2.58 18.01 22.05
C LYS A 425 -1.08 18.12 22.38
N VAL A 426 -0.59 19.35 22.26
CA VAL A 426 0.76 19.75 22.64
C VAL A 426 0.72 20.94 23.58
N ASP A 427 1.72 21.04 24.46
CA ASP A 427 1.94 22.18 25.34
C ASP A 427 2.48 23.40 24.57
N ALA A 428 2.69 24.52 25.29
CA ALA A 428 3.24 25.75 24.72
C ALA A 428 4.65 25.57 24.10
N ASN A 429 5.36 24.50 24.43
CA ASN A 429 6.69 24.18 23.90
C ASN A 429 6.63 23.18 22.72
N GLY A 430 5.43 22.84 22.25
CA GLY A 430 5.23 21.84 21.19
C GLY A 430 5.48 20.39 21.64
N LYS A 431 5.63 20.14 22.94
CA LYS A 431 5.77 18.80 23.52
C LYS A 431 4.39 18.21 23.80
N PRO A 432 4.27 16.88 23.92
CA PRO A 432 3.03 16.24 24.42
C PRO A 432 2.43 16.93 25.65
N ASP A 433 1.14 17.26 25.59
CA ASP A 433 0.43 17.78 26.75
C ASP A 433 0.14 16.65 27.76
N ILE A 434 0.84 16.64 28.89
CA ILE A 434 0.69 15.60 29.93
C ILE A 434 -0.67 15.70 30.63
N ALA A 435 -1.30 16.88 30.64
CA ALA A 435 -2.63 17.06 31.20
C ALA A 435 -3.72 16.46 30.29
N ALA A 436 -3.43 16.28 29.00
CA ALA A 436 -4.31 15.64 28.04
C ALA A 436 -4.26 14.11 28.18
N LYS A 437 -5.02 13.58 29.16
CA LYS A 437 -5.09 12.13 29.41
C LYS A 437 -5.88 11.40 28.33
N VAL A 438 -5.32 10.28 27.88
CA VAL A 438 -5.97 9.33 26.96
C VAL A 438 -6.83 8.35 27.78
N ASP A 439 -8.14 8.31 27.53
CA ASP A 439 -9.08 7.47 28.28
C ASP A 439 -9.09 5.99 27.83
N ILE A 440 -8.03 5.25 28.13
CA ILE A 440 -7.93 3.82 27.81
C ILE A 440 -8.90 2.98 28.65
N GLU A 441 -9.11 3.34 29.91
CA GLU A 441 -10.02 2.61 30.81
C GLU A 441 -11.47 2.71 30.34
N GLY A 442 -11.89 3.88 29.83
CA GLY A 442 -13.19 4.06 29.18
C GLY A 442 -13.36 3.15 27.97
N LEU A 443 -12.34 3.06 27.09
CA LEU A 443 -12.37 2.13 25.95
C LEU A 443 -12.50 0.67 26.37
N GLN A 444 -11.73 0.26 27.40
CA GLN A 444 -11.78 -1.11 27.91
C GLN A 444 -13.15 -1.45 28.49
N ARG A 445 -13.73 -0.54 29.30
CA ARG A 445 -15.08 -0.70 29.84
C ARG A 445 -16.12 -0.83 28.74
N ARG A 446 -16.06 0.06 27.74
CA ARG A 446 -16.98 0.03 26.60
C ARG A 446 -16.87 -1.27 25.81
N LEU A 447 -15.65 -1.78 25.61
CA LEU A 447 -15.42 -3.07 24.96
C LEU A 447 -16.04 -4.23 25.76
N VAL A 448 -15.91 -4.21 27.09
CA VAL A 448 -16.55 -5.20 27.98
C VAL A 448 -18.08 -5.15 27.85
N GLU A 449 -18.67 -3.95 27.88
CA GLU A 449 -20.12 -3.74 27.73
C GLU A 449 -20.65 -4.26 26.39
N LEU A 450 -19.94 -3.99 25.28
CA LEU A 450 -20.30 -4.50 23.96
C LEU A 450 -20.30 -6.02 23.93
N ARG A 451 -19.28 -6.64 24.55
CA ARG A 451 -19.13 -8.10 24.63
C ARG A 451 -20.20 -8.77 25.48
N ALA A 452 -20.74 -8.08 26.47
CA ALA A 452 -21.77 -8.60 27.37
C ALA A 452 -23.20 -8.55 26.80
N ARG A 453 -23.42 -7.97 25.60
CA ARG A 453 -24.77 -7.84 25.02
C ARG A 453 -25.39 -9.22 24.69
N PRO A 454 -26.64 -9.52 25.12
CA PRO A 454 -27.27 -10.82 24.88
C PRO A 454 -27.40 -11.23 23.40
N ASN A 455 -27.61 -10.25 22.52
CA ASN A 455 -27.79 -10.47 21.08
C ASN A 455 -26.54 -10.13 20.25
N ARG A 456 -25.37 -10.15 20.90
CA ARG A 456 -24.10 -9.87 20.24
C ARG A 456 -23.89 -10.82 19.07
N LYS A 457 -23.50 -10.24 17.94
CA LYS A 457 -23.11 -10.99 16.74
C LYS A 457 -21.60 -11.11 16.70
N THR A 458 -21.12 -12.19 16.07
CA THR A 458 -19.68 -12.45 15.88
C THR A 458 -19.30 -12.49 14.41
N GLU A 459 -20.27 -12.49 13.50
CA GLU A 459 -20.04 -12.47 12.05
C GLU A 459 -20.05 -11.03 11.56
N LEU A 460 -18.98 -10.60 10.87
CA LEU A 460 -18.96 -9.29 10.23
C LEU A 460 -19.97 -9.20 9.10
N PHE A 461 -20.22 -10.31 8.40
CA PHE A 461 -21.26 -10.44 7.39
C PHE A 461 -22.19 -11.59 7.79
N THR A 462 -23.44 -11.25 8.09
CA THR A 462 -24.45 -12.19 8.57
C THR A 462 -24.67 -13.31 7.56
N GLY A 463 -24.58 -14.56 8.02
CA GLY A 463 -24.77 -15.74 7.16
C GLY A 463 -23.52 -16.10 6.34
N VAL A 464 -22.37 -15.50 6.66
CA VAL A 464 -21.08 -15.79 6.03
C VAL A 464 -20.09 -16.28 7.10
N PRO A 465 -20.07 -17.60 7.41
CA PRO A 465 -19.33 -18.15 8.55
C PRO A 465 -17.83 -17.85 8.55
N GLN A 466 -17.20 -17.74 7.37
CA GLN A 466 -15.77 -17.42 7.26
C GLN A 466 -15.44 -16.00 7.73
N THR A 467 -16.44 -15.14 7.94
CA THR A 467 -16.28 -13.78 8.50
C THR A 467 -16.57 -13.71 9.99
N ARG A 468 -16.65 -14.87 10.65
CA ARG A 468 -16.75 -14.99 12.10
C ARG A 468 -15.45 -14.51 12.76
N ILE A 469 -15.60 -13.68 13.78
CA ILE A 469 -14.52 -13.15 14.59
C ILE A 469 -14.67 -13.76 15.98
N ASP A 470 -13.70 -14.60 16.33
CA ASP A 470 -13.64 -15.20 17.67
C ASP A 470 -12.94 -14.25 18.63
N PHE A 471 -13.72 -13.50 19.36
CA PHE A 471 -13.21 -12.60 20.39
C PHE A 471 -12.80 -13.41 21.62
N ALA A 472 -11.52 -13.30 22.01
CA ALA A 472 -11.03 -13.93 23.23
C ALA A 472 -11.89 -13.46 24.41
N GLU A 473 -12.25 -14.39 25.30
CA GLU A 473 -12.91 -14.05 26.54
C GLU A 473 -12.03 -13.07 27.32
N LEU A 474 -12.64 -12.01 27.85
CA LEU A 474 -11.94 -11.10 28.74
C LEU A 474 -11.56 -11.91 29.99
N LYS A 475 -10.26 -12.13 30.20
CA LYS A 475 -9.77 -12.63 31.49
C LYS A 475 -10.24 -11.63 32.55
N LYS A 476 -11.13 -12.10 33.44
CA LYS A 476 -11.70 -11.33 34.53
C LYS A 476 -10.64 -10.84 35.50
#